data_AF-A0A0S7YQV9-F1
#
_entry.id   AF-A0A0S7YQV9-F1
#
_cell.length_a   1.000
_cell.length_b   1.000
_cell.length_c   1.000
_cell.angle_alpha   90.00
_cell.angle_beta   90.00
_cell.angle_gamma   90.00
#
_symmetry.space_group_name_H-M   'P 1'
#
loop_
_entity.id
_entity.type
_entity.pdbx_description
1 polymer ?
#
loop_
_entity_poly.entity_id
_entity_poly.type
_entity_poly.pdbx_seq_one_letter_code
_entity_poly.pdbx_strand_id
1 'polypeptide(L)'
;WATIDGRPIVFLYGAGFAKGGAGDPRLLPYVADRFAEDFGGARPYVVVEQSWRLPADATYAWGAAFGLRVLGVAALGPGYDDSAVPGRTTPRQDREGGAFYRRNWDRLLAMDPLRRPTIVAVETWNEWHEGTDVAHSREYGRRDVELTRHYADLWRAGKRLKPTGPYADAREVSITFGPNGKSAGLHLKTGGDGLADATQAAGDDCIRTLANPHGDGKYLYFDVDDSFYFDSGGALDVTVEYLDEGALPFDLQYDSTDPSATLSGAYKSAGAAKRTGTGTWRAATFTLNDPRLVNRQNLGSDMRLFTPGDTLKVRRLTICRAR
;
A
#
# COMPACT_ATOMS: atom_id res chain seq x y z
N TRP A 1 14.49 -7.97 -27.08
CA TRP A 1 13.62 -7.17 -26.19
C TRP A 1 13.29 -8.03 -24.98
N ALA A 2 13.21 -7.45 -23.79
CA ALA A 2 12.51 -8.13 -22.70
C ALA A 2 11.02 -8.17 -23.07
N THR A 3 10.37 -9.32 -22.91
CA THR A 3 9.00 -9.55 -23.37
C THR A 3 8.18 -10.29 -22.33
N ILE A 4 6.88 -10.02 -22.29
CA ILE A 4 5.86 -10.83 -21.60
C ILE A 4 4.93 -11.36 -22.69
N ASP A 5 4.78 -12.68 -22.78
CA ASP A 5 3.95 -13.34 -23.80
C ASP A 5 4.25 -12.85 -25.24
N GLY A 6 5.53 -12.65 -25.54
CA GLY A 6 6.00 -12.14 -26.82
C GLY A 6 5.81 -10.63 -27.05
N ARG A 7 5.17 -9.92 -26.13
CA ARG A 7 4.94 -8.46 -26.18
C ARG A 7 6.14 -7.71 -25.58
N PRO A 8 6.80 -6.81 -26.32
CA PRO A 8 7.88 -5.99 -25.77
C PRO A 8 7.42 -5.10 -24.61
N ILE A 9 8.18 -5.10 -23.51
CA ILE A 9 7.79 -4.35 -22.30
C ILE A 9 8.18 -2.88 -22.44
N VAL A 10 7.26 -1.97 -22.17
CA VAL A 10 7.49 -0.51 -22.19
C VAL A 10 7.02 0.09 -20.86
N PHE A 11 7.92 0.79 -20.16
CA PHE A 11 7.60 1.53 -18.93
C PHE A 11 7.42 3.01 -19.22
N LEU A 12 6.30 3.60 -18.78
CA LEU A 12 6.09 5.04 -18.80
C LEU A 12 6.35 5.63 -17.40
N TYR A 13 7.36 6.51 -17.32
CA TYR A 13 7.65 7.28 -16.11
C TYR A 13 6.52 8.27 -15.77
N GLY A 14 6.59 8.97 -14.63
CA GLY A 14 5.49 9.78 -14.08
C GLY A 14 4.77 10.68 -15.09
N ALA A 15 3.43 10.67 -15.03
CA ALA A 15 2.55 11.36 -15.98
C ALA A 15 2.72 12.89 -15.97
N GLY A 16 3.28 13.46 -14.90
CA GLY A 16 3.57 14.90 -14.79
C GLY A 16 4.51 15.44 -15.87
N PHE A 17 5.31 14.58 -16.51
CA PHE A 17 6.18 14.96 -17.62
C PHE A 17 5.44 15.00 -18.98
N ALA A 18 4.26 14.39 -19.08
CA ALA A 18 3.46 14.32 -20.30
C ALA A 18 2.40 15.44 -20.35
N LYS A 19 2.84 16.70 -20.42
CA LYS A 19 1.96 17.87 -20.45
C LYS A 19 0.89 17.76 -21.55
N GLY A 20 -0.38 17.74 -21.15
CA GLY A 20 -1.54 17.76 -22.07
C GLY A 20 -1.94 16.42 -22.67
N GLY A 21 -1.19 15.33 -22.45
CA GLY A 21 -1.47 14.00 -23.01
C GLY A 21 -1.72 12.90 -21.97
N ALA A 22 -1.37 13.13 -20.71
CA ALA A 22 -1.45 12.12 -19.63
C ALA A 22 -2.82 11.47 -19.43
N GLY A 23 -3.90 12.19 -19.75
CA GLY A 23 -5.28 11.70 -19.62
C GLY A 23 -5.96 11.39 -20.95
N ASP A 24 -5.26 11.45 -22.08
CA ASP A 24 -5.87 11.17 -23.38
C ASP A 24 -6.10 9.65 -23.54
N PRO A 25 -7.36 9.18 -23.60
CA PRO A 25 -7.66 7.75 -23.71
C PRO A 25 -7.15 7.13 -25.02
N ARG A 26 -6.77 7.96 -26.01
CA ARG A 26 -6.23 7.50 -27.30
C ARG A 26 -4.73 7.20 -27.26
N LEU A 27 -4.02 7.58 -26.19
CA LEU A 27 -2.56 7.45 -26.12
C LEU A 27 -2.11 5.99 -26.25
N LEU A 28 -2.65 5.08 -25.43
CA LEU A 28 -2.23 3.68 -25.45
C LEU A 28 -2.65 2.95 -26.74
N PRO A 29 -3.87 3.15 -27.28
CA PRO A 29 -4.21 2.67 -28.63
C PRO A 29 -3.25 3.16 -29.71
N TYR A 30 -2.94 4.47 -29.73
CA TYR A 30 -2.01 5.05 -30.69
C TYR A 30 -0.61 4.42 -30.58
N VAL A 31 -0.10 4.26 -29.35
CA VAL A 31 1.18 3.58 -29.12
C VAL A 31 1.13 2.16 -29.67
N ALA A 32 0.07 1.39 -29.40
CA ALA A 32 -0.04 0.02 -29.88
C ALA A 32 -0.06 -0.08 -31.42
N ASP A 33 -0.78 0.82 -32.09
CA ASP A 33 -0.89 0.81 -33.55
C ASP A 33 0.42 1.23 -34.22
N ARG A 34 1.07 2.30 -33.72
CA ARG A 34 2.39 2.74 -34.22
C ARG A 34 3.46 1.69 -33.99
N PHE A 35 3.46 1.05 -32.83
CA PHE A 35 4.43 -0.01 -32.51
C PHE A 35 4.23 -1.22 -33.43
N ALA A 36 2.99 -1.59 -33.73
CA ALA A 36 2.71 -2.67 -34.66
C ALA A 36 3.19 -2.33 -36.09
N GLU A 37 2.99 -1.09 -36.55
CA GLU A 37 3.48 -0.64 -37.85
C GLU A 37 5.01 -0.68 -37.95
N ASP A 38 5.69 -0.15 -36.93
CA ASP A 38 7.15 0.00 -36.94
C ASP A 38 7.90 -1.31 -36.59
N PHE A 39 7.27 -2.23 -35.86
CA PHE A 39 7.90 -3.45 -35.34
C PHE A 39 7.20 -4.75 -35.77
N GLY A 40 6.72 -4.81 -37.02
CA GLY A 40 6.30 -6.08 -37.65
C GLY A 40 5.07 -6.73 -37.01
N GLY A 41 4.09 -5.92 -36.61
CA GLY A 41 2.85 -6.34 -35.97
C GLY A 41 2.94 -6.53 -34.45
N ALA A 42 4.10 -6.31 -33.84
CA ALA A 42 4.27 -6.46 -32.40
C ALA A 42 3.43 -5.42 -31.62
N ARG A 43 2.74 -5.88 -30.56
CA ARG A 43 2.04 -4.99 -29.61
C ARG A 43 2.79 -4.96 -28.28
N PRO A 44 3.11 -3.77 -27.73
CA PRO A 44 3.87 -3.67 -26.49
C PRO A 44 3.00 -4.04 -25.28
N TYR A 45 3.62 -4.56 -24.23
CA TYR A 45 3.05 -4.66 -22.88
C TYR A 45 3.40 -3.37 -22.14
N VAL A 46 2.42 -2.52 -21.89
CA VAL A 46 2.65 -1.18 -21.36
C VAL A 46 2.45 -1.18 -19.85
N VAL A 47 3.50 -0.78 -19.14
CA VAL A 47 3.49 -0.54 -17.70
C VAL A 47 3.50 0.97 -17.48
N VAL A 48 2.55 1.49 -16.71
CA VAL A 48 2.46 2.93 -16.41
C VAL A 48 2.68 3.21 -14.94
N GLU A 49 3.31 4.34 -14.62
CA GLU A 49 3.37 4.81 -13.24
C GLU A 49 1.94 5.16 -12.75
N GLN A 50 1.64 5.00 -11.46
CA GLN A 50 0.29 5.17 -10.90
C GLN A 50 -0.34 6.57 -11.12
N SER A 51 0.46 7.59 -11.44
CA SER A 51 -0.03 8.91 -11.82
C SER A 51 -0.76 8.93 -13.17
N TRP A 52 -0.57 7.91 -14.01
CA TRP A 52 -1.32 7.75 -15.26
C TRP A 52 -2.69 7.16 -14.97
N ARG A 53 -3.76 7.86 -15.42
CA ARG A 53 -5.14 7.38 -15.30
C ARG A 53 -5.60 6.71 -16.60
N LEU A 54 -4.80 5.78 -17.11
CA LEU A 54 -5.02 5.09 -18.39
C LEU A 54 -5.13 3.57 -18.18
N PRO A 55 -5.93 2.85 -19.00
CA PRO A 55 -6.08 1.41 -18.91
C PRO A 55 -4.88 0.69 -19.53
N ALA A 56 -3.76 0.66 -18.81
CA ALA A 56 -2.53 -0.04 -19.20
C ALA A 56 -2.54 -1.52 -18.78
N ASP A 57 -1.57 -2.30 -19.24
CA ASP A 57 -1.45 -3.72 -18.89
C ASP A 57 -1.03 -3.94 -17.43
N ALA A 58 -0.21 -3.05 -16.89
CA ALA A 58 0.13 -3.02 -15.47
C ALA A 58 0.43 -1.59 -15.00
N THR A 59 0.36 -1.42 -13.68
CA THR A 59 0.71 -0.18 -13.00
C THR A 59 1.83 -0.43 -12.00
N TYR A 60 2.76 0.51 -11.90
CA TYR A 60 3.82 0.54 -10.88
C TYR A 60 3.86 1.91 -10.19
N ALA A 61 4.62 2.03 -9.10
CA ALA A 61 4.84 3.31 -8.42
C ALA A 61 6.35 3.53 -8.23
N TRP A 62 6.80 4.75 -8.50
CA TRP A 62 8.17 5.17 -8.19
C TRP A 62 8.33 5.51 -6.70
N GLY A 63 9.57 5.60 -6.22
CA GLY A 63 9.89 5.85 -4.81
C GLY A 63 9.84 4.58 -3.98
N ALA A 64 10.15 3.44 -4.60
CA ALA A 64 10.22 2.14 -3.95
C ALA A 64 11.51 1.96 -3.13
N ALA A 65 12.46 2.88 -3.28
CA ALA A 65 13.59 3.05 -2.37
C ALA A 65 13.17 3.37 -0.91
N PHE A 66 11.95 3.86 -0.69
CA PHE A 66 11.35 4.09 0.63
C PHE A 66 10.50 2.92 1.16
N GLY A 67 10.33 1.85 0.37
CA GLY A 67 9.65 0.64 0.81
C GLY A 67 8.94 -0.08 -0.34
N LEU A 68 8.56 -1.33 -0.08
CA LEU A 68 7.83 -2.17 -1.02
C LEU A 68 6.55 -1.47 -1.51
N ARG A 69 6.37 -1.43 -2.83
CA ARG A 69 5.13 -1.02 -3.51
C ARG A 69 4.55 -2.22 -4.23
N VAL A 70 3.30 -2.59 -3.93
CA VAL A 70 2.63 -3.74 -4.55
C VAL A 70 1.46 -3.28 -5.40
N LEU A 71 1.68 -3.09 -6.70
CA LEU A 71 0.64 -2.78 -7.68
C LEU A 71 0.55 -3.92 -8.72
N GLY A 72 0.32 -3.62 -9.99
CA GLY A 72 0.46 -4.61 -11.08
C GLY A 72 1.93 -5.05 -11.26
N VAL A 73 2.87 -4.21 -10.82
CA VAL A 73 4.29 -4.49 -10.65
C VAL A 73 4.65 -4.31 -9.18
N ALA A 74 5.43 -5.24 -8.62
CA ALA A 74 6.08 -5.02 -7.34
C ALA A 74 7.31 -4.15 -7.55
N ALA A 75 7.50 -3.09 -6.77
CA ALA A 75 8.71 -2.29 -6.80
C ALA A 75 9.35 -2.22 -5.41
N LEU A 76 10.67 -2.28 -5.34
CA LEU A 76 11.45 -2.18 -4.10
C LEU A 76 12.86 -1.65 -4.38
N GLY A 77 13.49 -1.05 -3.38
CA GLY A 77 14.85 -0.52 -3.47
C GLY A 77 15.63 -0.69 -2.16
N PRO A 78 16.96 -0.54 -2.19
CA PRO A 78 17.82 -0.82 -1.05
C PRO A 78 17.82 0.28 0.01
N GLY A 79 17.38 1.49 -0.33
CA GLY A 79 17.35 2.70 0.50
C GLY A 79 17.49 3.95 -0.38
N TYR A 80 17.51 5.13 0.23
CA TYR A 80 17.52 6.43 -0.46
C TYR A 80 18.39 7.45 0.29
N ASP A 81 19.29 8.14 -0.42
CA ASP A 81 20.04 9.30 0.08
C ASP A 81 20.47 10.22 -1.07
N ASP A 82 19.75 11.32 -1.27
CA ASP A 82 20.08 12.37 -2.24
C ASP A 82 20.82 13.57 -1.61
N SER A 83 21.35 13.43 -0.39
CA SER A 83 21.95 14.56 0.34
C SER A 83 23.23 15.13 -0.31
N ALA A 84 23.84 14.39 -1.23
CA ALA A 84 24.95 14.88 -2.06
C ALA A 84 24.49 15.81 -3.19
N VAL A 85 23.19 15.86 -3.52
CA VAL A 85 22.62 16.72 -4.55
C VAL A 85 22.24 18.08 -3.93
N PRO A 86 22.81 19.20 -4.42
CA PRO A 86 22.55 20.51 -3.84
C PRO A 86 21.06 20.88 -3.81
N GLY A 87 20.60 21.40 -2.67
CA GLY A 87 19.23 21.91 -2.50
C GLY A 87 18.17 20.84 -2.24
N ARG A 88 18.54 19.56 -2.12
CA ARG A 88 17.61 18.50 -1.74
C ARG A 88 17.35 18.45 -0.24
N THR A 89 16.10 18.19 0.13
CA THR A 89 15.62 18.03 1.51
C THR A 89 14.81 16.75 1.69
N THR A 90 14.90 15.83 0.73
CA THR A 90 14.19 14.57 0.75
C THR A 90 14.60 13.77 1.99
N PRO A 91 13.65 13.13 2.70
CA PRO A 91 14.00 12.24 3.80
C PRO A 91 14.95 11.14 3.34
N ARG A 92 15.91 10.76 4.20
CA ARG A 92 16.79 9.63 3.92
C ARG A 92 16.14 8.33 4.38
N GLN A 93 16.33 7.28 3.60
CA GLN A 93 16.01 5.92 3.99
C GLN A 93 17.31 5.14 4.11
N ASP A 94 17.73 4.86 5.35
CA ASP A 94 18.92 4.05 5.61
C ASP A 94 18.73 2.64 5.04
N ARG A 95 19.79 2.10 4.44
CA ARG A 95 19.84 0.71 3.97
C ARG A 95 19.93 -0.28 5.14
N GLU A 96 20.34 0.18 6.32
CA GLU A 96 20.45 -0.58 7.56
C GLU A 96 21.34 -1.83 7.40
N GLY A 97 22.49 -1.67 6.74
CA GLY A 97 23.35 -2.82 6.39
C GLY A 97 22.66 -3.85 5.48
N GLY A 98 21.69 -3.42 4.67
CA GLY A 98 20.86 -4.26 3.81
C GLY A 98 19.62 -4.86 4.49
N ALA A 99 19.40 -4.59 5.78
CA ALA A 99 18.22 -5.11 6.49
C ALA A 99 16.92 -4.53 5.93
N PHE A 100 16.92 -3.24 5.56
CA PHE A 100 15.79 -2.60 4.91
C PHE A 100 15.40 -3.32 3.60
N TYR A 101 16.39 -3.61 2.75
CA TYR A 101 16.16 -4.29 1.48
C TYR A 101 15.65 -5.72 1.68
N ARG A 102 16.25 -6.48 2.61
CA ARG A 102 15.81 -7.82 2.99
C ARG A 102 14.35 -7.84 3.44
N ARG A 103 13.96 -6.93 4.34
CA ARG A 103 12.57 -6.85 4.82
C ARG A 103 11.56 -6.64 3.68
N ASN A 104 11.87 -5.78 2.72
CA ASN A 104 10.97 -5.55 1.58
C ASN A 104 10.86 -6.78 0.66
N TRP A 105 11.95 -7.50 0.45
CA TRP A 105 11.91 -8.78 -0.27
C TRP A 105 11.18 -9.88 0.50
N ASP A 106 11.40 -9.99 1.81
CA ASP A 106 10.73 -10.97 2.66
C ASP A 106 9.21 -10.75 2.66
N ARG A 107 8.76 -9.49 2.72
CA ARG A 107 7.34 -9.11 2.58
C ARG A 107 6.79 -9.52 1.22
N LEU A 108 7.47 -9.18 0.12
CA LEU A 108 7.07 -9.60 -1.22
C LEU A 108 6.96 -11.14 -1.34
N LEU A 109 7.88 -11.86 -0.71
CA LEU A 109 7.87 -13.33 -0.68
C LEU A 109 6.92 -13.93 0.37
N ALA A 110 6.32 -13.15 1.26
CA ALA A 110 5.25 -13.62 2.16
C ALA A 110 3.91 -13.77 1.42
N MET A 111 3.71 -12.94 0.38
CA MET A 111 2.54 -12.98 -0.49
C MET A 111 2.33 -14.36 -1.10
N ASP A 112 1.09 -14.69 -1.43
CA ASP A 112 0.76 -15.91 -2.16
C ASP A 112 1.39 -15.88 -3.56
N PRO A 113 2.23 -16.86 -3.94
CA PRO A 113 2.84 -16.92 -5.26
C PRO A 113 1.87 -16.78 -6.43
N LEU A 114 0.61 -17.21 -6.28
CA LEU A 114 -0.42 -17.10 -7.32
C LEU A 114 -0.98 -15.68 -7.46
N ARG A 115 -0.79 -14.81 -6.46
CA ARG A 115 -1.29 -13.41 -6.43
C ARG A 115 -0.17 -12.37 -6.46
N ARG A 116 1.09 -12.80 -6.52
CA ARG A 116 2.22 -11.87 -6.66
C ARG A 116 2.22 -11.19 -8.03
N PRO A 117 2.67 -9.94 -8.12
CA PRO A 117 3.01 -9.32 -9.39
C PRO A 117 4.00 -10.20 -10.18
N THR A 118 3.77 -10.32 -11.48
CA THR A 118 4.62 -11.08 -12.41
C THR A 118 5.91 -10.34 -12.77
N ILE A 119 6.01 -9.07 -12.40
CA ILE A 119 7.19 -8.22 -12.56
C ILE A 119 7.60 -7.70 -11.18
N VAL A 120 8.90 -7.76 -10.91
CA VAL A 120 9.54 -7.04 -9.79
C VAL A 120 10.52 -6.01 -10.36
N ALA A 121 10.28 -4.74 -10.11
CA ALA A 121 11.18 -3.65 -10.45
C ALA A 121 12.09 -3.34 -9.25
N VAL A 122 13.41 -3.34 -9.50
CA VAL A 122 14.41 -2.93 -8.51
C VAL A 122 14.80 -1.48 -8.79
N GLU A 123 14.50 -0.60 -7.86
CA GLU A 123 14.81 0.82 -7.89
C GLU A 123 16.08 1.07 -7.07
N THR A 124 17.27 1.16 -7.67
CA THR A 124 17.62 1.15 -9.11
C THR A 124 18.91 0.36 -9.38
N TRP A 125 19.32 0.20 -10.65
CA TRP A 125 20.66 -0.32 -10.93
C TRP A 125 21.74 0.67 -10.49
N ASN A 126 21.67 1.94 -10.91
CA ASN A 126 22.79 2.90 -10.80
C ASN A 126 22.37 4.37 -10.70
N GLU A 127 21.24 4.69 -10.07
CA GLU A 127 20.82 6.07 -9.84
C GLU A 127 21.57 6.68 -8.64
N TRP A 128 22.88 6.87 -8.84
CA TRP A 128 23.82 7.28 -7.79
C TRP A 128 23.48 8.58 -7.08
N HIS A 129 22.80 9.49 -7.78
CA HIS A 129 22.43 10.79 -7.22
C HIS A 129 21.29 10.70 -6.20
N GLU A 130 20.50 9.63 -6.22
CA GLU A 130 19.48 9.32 -5.21
C GLU A 130 19.95 8.27 -4.20
N GLY A 131 21.15 7.69 -4.41
CA GLY A 131 21.67 6.63 -3.56
C GLY A 131 20.81 5.36 -3.54
N THR A 132 20.08 5.06 -4.62
CA THR A 132 19.17 3.90 -4.74
C THR A 132 19.79 2.71 -5.46
N ASP A 133 21.03 2.82 -5.91
CA ASP A 133 21.77 1.82 -6.67
C ASP A 133 21.89 0.45 -5.97
N VAL A 134 21.74 -0.64 -6.74
CA VAL A 134 22.17 -2.00 -6.32
C VAL A 134 23.49 -2.42 -6.98
N ALA A 135 23.97 -1.66 -7.96
CA ALA A 135 25.23 -1.93 -8.63
C ALA A 135 26.41 -1.93 -7.66
N HIS A 136 27.51 -2.57 -8.06
CA HIS A 136 28.73 -2.55 -7.29
C HIS A 136 29.23 -1.13 -7.10
N SER A 137 29.34 -0.70 -5.84
CA SER A 137 29.83 0.62 -5.44
C SER A 137 30.93 0.50 -4.39
N ARG A 138 31.65 1.59 -4.17
CA ARG A 138 32.68 1.64 -3.12
C ARG A 138 32.03 1.61 -1.73
N GLU A 139 30.86 2.21 -1.61
CA GLU A 139 30.12 2.42 -0.37
C GLU A 139 29.45 1.12 0.12
N TYR A 140 28.94 0.29 -0.80
CA TYR A 140 28.13 -0.88 -0.47
C TYR A 140 28.69 -2.21 -1.00
N GLY A 141 29.78 -2.16 -1.76
CA GLY A 141 30.37 -3.35 -2.38
C GLY A 141 29.36 -4.05 -3.28
N ARG A 142 29.31 -5.39 -3.22
CA ARG A 142 28.37 -6.21 -4.00
C ARG A 142 27.13 -6.64 -3.21
N ARG A 143 26.94 -6.13 -1.99
CA ARG A 143 25.89 -6.60 -1.08
C ARG A 143 24.51 -6.60 -1.74
N ASP A 144 24.12 -5.47 -2.34
CA ASP A 144 22.73 -5.29 -2.78
C ASP A 144 22.43 -6.01 -4.11
N VAL A 145 23.41 -6.17 -5.01
CA VAL A 145 23.28 -7.08 -6.17
C VAL A 145 23.25 -8.56 -5.76
N GLU A 146 23.97 -8.95 -4.71
CA GLU A 146 23.94 -10.34 -4.19
C GLU A 146 22.61 -10.65 -3.51
N LEU A 147 22.06 -9.71 -2.74
CA LEU A 147 20.70 -9.81 -2.20
C LEU A 147 19.66 -9.88 -3.33
N THR A 148 19.79 -9.03 -4.36
CA THR A 148 18.90 -9.06 -5.53
C THR A 148 18.91 -10.44 -6.19
N ARG A 149 20.10 -11.02 -6.41
CA ARG A 149 20.23 -12.38 -6.96
C ARG A 149 19.55 -13.41 -6.08
N HIS A 150 19.86 -13.42 -4.78
CA HIS A 150 19.30 -14.38 -3.83
C HIS A 150 17.76 -14.38 -3.84
N TYR A 151 17.16 -13.19 -3.75
CA TYR A 151 15.72 -13.07 -3.71
C TYR A 151 15.05 -13.26 -5.07
N ALA A 152 15.69 -12.87 -6.17
CA ALA A 152 15.21 -13.20 -7.50
C ALA A 152 15.15 -14.72 -7.72
N ASP A 153 16.12 -15.48 -7.22
CA ASP A 153 16.12 -16.95 -7.28
C ASP A 153 14.95 -17.53 -6.46
N LEU A 154 14.69 -17.02 -5.26
CA LEU A 154 13.54 -17.43 -4.44
C LEU A 154 12.19 -17.09 -5.10
N TRP A 155 12.07 -15.88 -5.67
CA TRP A 155 10.87 -15.42 -6.36
C TRP A 155 10.58 -16.28 -7.59
N ARG A 156 11.59 -16.56 -8.43
CA ARG A 156 11.47 -17.45 -9.60
C ARG A 156 11.10 -18.88 -9.22
N ALA A 157 11.60 -19.36 -8.08
CA ALA A 157 11.25 -20.68 -7.55
C ALA A 157 9.86 -20.74 -6.89
N GLY A 158 9.07 -19.67 -6.94
CA GLY A 158 7.73 -19.60 -6.37
C GLY A 158 7.72 -19.76 -4.84
N LYS A 159 8.83 -19.46 -4.17
CA LYS A 159 8.95 -19.67 -2.72
C LYS A 159 8.05 -18.71 -1.97
N ARG A 160 7.28 -19.24 -1.02
CA ARG A 160 6.52 -18.47 -0.03
C ARG A 160 7.23 -18.51 1.31
N LEU A 161 7.68 -17.37 1.77
CA LEU A 161 8.25 -17.20 3.09
C LEU A 161 7.13 -17.03 4.11
N LYS A 162 7.35 -17.49 5.34
CA LYS A 162 6.43 -17.17 6.43
C LYS A 162 6.70 -15.73 6.87
N PRO A 163 5.65 -14.94 7.17
CA PRO A 163 5.83 -13.65 7.82
C PRO A 163 6.67 -13.82 9.09
N THR A 164 7.61 -12.92 9.31
CA THR A 164 8.42 -12.84 10.52
C THR A 164 8.16 -11.51 11.21
N GLY A 165 8.18 -11.51 12.54
CA GLY A 165 8.00 -10.29 13.32
C GLY A 165 7.14 -10.49 14.57
N PRO A 166 6.90 -9.42 15.32
CA PRO A 166 6.30 -9.47 16.66
C PRO A 166 4.87 -10.03 16.69
N TYR A 167 4.14 -10.01 15.58
CA TYR A 167 2.75 -10.45 15.50
C TYR A 167 2.53 -11.65 14.57
N ALA A 168 3.61 -12.31 14.10
CA ALA A 168 3.55 -13.47 13.18
C ALA A 168 2.59 -14.58 13.65
N ASP A 169 2.63 -14.89 14.93
CA ASP A 169 1.81 -15.93 15.57
C ASP A 169 0.63 -15.34 16.37
N ALA A 170 0.43 -14.02 16.33
CA ALA A 170 -0.65 -13.38 17.05
C ALA A 170 -2.00 -13.75 16.43
N ARG A 171 -3.00 -13.98 17.30
CA ARG A 171 -4.39 -14.21 16.91
C ARG A 171 -5.19 -12.91 16.77
N GLU A 172 -4.69 -11.85 17.37
CA GLU A 172 -5.32 -10.54 17.45
C GLU A 172 -4.27 -9.42 17.38
N VAL A 173 -4.62 -8.32 16.71
CA VAL A 173 -3.96 -7.01 16.83
C VAL A 173 -5.00 -5.95 17.19
N SER A 174 -4.57 -4.88 17.85
CA SER A 174 -5.50 -3.85 18.32
C SER A 174 -4.84 -2.49 18.49
N ILE A 175 -5.67 -1.45 18.54
CA ILE A 175 -5.29 -0.12 19.00
C ILE A 175 -6.37 0.40 19.94
N THR A 176 -5.96 0.86 21.12
CA THR A 176 -6.81 1.60 22.06
C THR A 176 -6.29 3.02 22.15
N PHE A 177 -7.16 4.02 22.08
CA PHE A 177 -6.80 5.43 22.10
C PHE A 177 -6.84 6.02 23.53
N GLY A 178 -6.07 7.09 23.73
CA GLY A 178 -5.97 7.82 25.01
C GLY A 178 -4.54 7.88 25.58
N PRO A 179 -4.31 8.59 26.69
CA PRO A 179 -2.99 8.73 27.32
C PRO A 179 -2.37 7.40 27.74
N ASN A 180 -3.21 6.43 28.11
CA ASN A 180 -2.83 5.04 28.42
C ASN A 180 -3.18 4.08 27.29
N GLY A 181 -3.55 4.62 26.12
CA GLY A 181 -3.82 3.85 24.91
C GLY A 181 -2.60 3.06 24.48
N LYS A 182 -2.84 1.90 23.85
CA LYS A 182 -1.78 1.02 23.37
C LYS A 182 -2.06 0.63 21.94
N SER A 183 -1.03 0.74 21.10
CA SER A 183 -0.98 0.08 19.80
C SER A 183 -0.30 -1.28 19.96
N ALA A 184 -0.94 -2.32 19.44
CA ALA A 184 -0.44 -3.68 19.39
C ALA A 184 -0.69 -4.24 17.99
N GLY A 185 0.22 -3.96 17.05
CA GLY A 185 0.19 -4.45 15.66
C GLY A 185 -0.79 -3.69 14.76
N LEU A 186 -1.25 -2.53 15.21
CA LEU A 186 -2.18 -1.68 14.48
C LEU A 186 -1.86 -0.21 14.73
N HIS A 187 -1.68 0.57 13.68
CA HIS A 187 -1.24 1.96 13.76
C HIS A 187 -2.21 2.89 13.05
N LEU A 188 -2.66 3.94 13.74
CA LEU A 188 -3.39 5.04 13.10
C LEU A 188 -2.41 5.87 12.24
N LYS A 189 -2.76 6.12 10.98
CA LYS A 189 -2.06 7.06 10.11
C LYS A 189 -2.91 8.32 9.94
N THR A 190 -2.27 9.48 10.07
CA THR A 190 -2.92 10.79 9.93
C THR A 190 -2.19 11.63 8.90
N GLY A 191 -2.93 12.29 8.01
CA GLY A 191 -2.40 13.09 6.91
C GLY A 191 -3.30 13.08 5.69
N GLY A 192 -3.08 14.01 4.75
CA GLY A 192 -3.90 14.11 3.54
C GLY A 192 -5.39 14.30 3.85
N ASP A 193 -6.23 13.39 3.36
CA ASP A 193 -7.68 13.37 3.63
C ASP A 193 -8.05 12.70 4.97
N GLY A 194 -7.12 11.99 5.59
CA GLY A 194 -7.29 11.26 6.85
C GLY A 194 -6.84 12.04 8.07
N LEU A 195 -7.44 13.20 8.33
CA LEU A 195 -7.10 14.01 9.51
C LEU A 195 -7.87 13.56 10.74
N ALA A 196 -7.16 13.45 11.87
CA ALA A 196 -7.71 13.01 13.14
C ALA A 196 -6.98 13.64 14.33
N ASP A 197 -7.69 13.84 15.45
CA ASP A 197 -7.12 14.29 16.72
C ASP A 197 -7.68 13.49 17.92
N ALA A 198 -6.89 13.44 18.99
CA ALA A 198 -7.30 12.84 20.25
C ALA A 198 -8.32 13.76 20.95
N THR A 199 -9.33 13.16 21.58
CA THR A 199 -10.35 13.88 22.34
C THR A 199 -10.94 12.99 23.46
N GLN A 200 -11.84 13.56 24.27
CA GLN A 200 -12.64 12.83 25.24
C GLN A 200 -14.11 12.91 24.86
N ALA A 201 -14.82 11.78 24.98
CA ALA A 201 -16.26 11.73 24.76
C ALA A 201 -16.91 10.65 25.63
N ALA A 202 -18.08 10.96 26.20
CA ALA A 202 -18.81 10.06 27.08
C ALA A 202 -17.96 9.42 28.19
N GLY A 203 -16.97 10.15 28.72
CA GLY A 203 -16.09 9.72 29.80
C GLY A 203 -14.85 8.90 29.38
N ASP A 204 -14.67 8.59 28.09
CA ASP A 204 -13.53 7.85 27.58
C ASP A 204 -12.66 8.68 26.63
N ASP A 205 -11.36 8.39 26.63
CA ASP A 205 -10.45 8.91 25.62
C ASP A 205 -10.67 8.20 24.27
N CYS A 206 -10.61 8.96 23.18
CA CYS A 206 -10.82 8.43 21.84
C CYS A 206 -10.09 9.25 20.77
N ILE A 207 -10.10 8.75 19.54
CA ILE A 207 -9.77 9.53 18.35
C ILE A 207 -11.06 9.99 17.68
N ARG A 208 -11.07 11.21 17.14
CA ARG A 208 -12.15 11.68 16.27
C ARG A 208 -11.62 12.06 14.88
N THR A 209 -12.46 11.89 13.87
CA THR A 209 -12.21 12.40 12.53
C THR A 209 -12.32 13.93 12.50
N LEU A 210 -11.45 14.59 11.73
CA LEU A 210 -11.49 16.02 11.44
C LEU A 210 -12.05 16.30 10.03
N ALA A 211 -12.26 17.58 9.73
CA ALA A 211 -12.63 18.01 8.39
C ALA A 211 -11.50 17.71 7.40
N ASN A 212 -11.86 17.15 6.25
CA ASN A 212 -10.95 16.85 5.14
C ASN A 212 -10.88 18.08 4.20
N PRO A 213 -9.68 18.55 3.80
CA PRO A 213 -9.55 19.69 2.89
C PRO A 213 -9.97 19.40 1.43
N HIS A 214 -10.29 18.15 1.09
CA HIS A 214 -10.58 17.68 -0.28
C HIS A 214 -12.04 17.23 -0.49
N GLY A 215 -12.92 17.39 0.51
CA GLY A 215 -14.34 17.06 0.39
C GLY A 215 -15.01 16.79 1.74
N ASP A 216 -16.30 16.47 1.72
CA ASP A 216 -17.11 16.30 2.94
C ASP A 216 -16.86 14.97 3.67
N GLY A 217 -16.30 13.99 2.96
CA GLY A 217 -15.94 12.69 3.53
C GLY A 217 -14.79 12.78 4.53
N LYS A 218 -14.92 12.10 5.67
CA LYS A 218 -13.89 12.04 6.71
C LYS A 218 -13.40 10.60 6.90
N TYR A 219 -12.12 10.45 7.22
CA TYR A 219 -11.44 9.15 7.22
C TYR A 219 -10.56 8.94 8.46
N LEU A 220 -10.49 7.69 8.94
CA LEU A 220 -9.43 7.20 9.82
C LEU A 220 -8.72 6.06 9.12
N TYR A 221 -7.41 6.18 8.90
CA TYR A 221 -6.61 5.17 8.20
C TYR A 221 -5.81 4.31 9.19
N PHE A 222 -5.79 3.00 8.96
CA PHE A 222 -5.11 2.04 9.82
C PHE A 222 -4.17 1.15 9.02
N ASP A 223 -2.95 1.03 9.52
CA ASP A 223 -1.87 0.18 9.03
C ASP A 223 -1.73 -1.02 9.96
N VAL A 224 -1.81 -2.22 9.39
CA VAL A 224 -1.72 -3.49 10.09
C VAL A 224 -0.27 -3.95 10.00
N ASP A 225 0.31 -4.38 11.11
CA ASP A 225 1.68 -4.88 11.09
C ASP A 225 1.81 -6.08 10.14
N ASP A 226 2.72 -5.98 9.15
CA ASP A 226 2.87 -6.98 8.09
C ASP A 226 3.17 -8.38 8.63
N SER A 227 3.75 -8.49 9.84
CA SER A 227 3.97 -9.79 10.46
C SER A 227 2.65 -10.45 10.85
N PHE A 228 1.63 -9.68 11.25
CA PHE A 228 0.31 -10.21 11.57
C PHE A 228 -0.41 -10.73 10.32
N TYR A 229 -0.45 -9.94 9.24
CA TYR A 229 -1.14 -10.31 8.01
C TYR A 229 -0.56 -9.56 6.80
N PHE A 230 -0.13 -10.29 5.77
CA PHE A 230 0.34 -9.70 4.51
C PHE A 230 0.08 -10.69 3.37
N ASP A 231 -1.07 -10.54 2.70
CA ASP A 231 -1.59 -11.49 1.70
C ASP A 231 -1.51 -12.96 2.16
N SER A 232 -1.80 -13.17 3.46
CA SER A 232 -1.68 -14.47 4.13
C SER A 232 -2.80 -15.43 3.68
N GLY A 233 -3.95 -14.90 3.27
CA GLY A 233 -5.19 -15.63 3.01
C GLY A 233 -6.00 -15.86 4.28
N GLY A 234 -7.29 -16.18 4.10
CA GLY A 234 -8.25 -16.35 5.19
C GLY A 234 -8.95 -15.04 5.58
N ALA A 235 -10.16 -15.16 6.12
CA ALA A 235 -10.95 -14.01 6.54
C ALA A 235 -10.43 -13.41 7.86
N LEU A 236 -10.72 -12.13 8.06
CA LEU A 236 -10.44 -11.40 9.30
C LEU A 236 -11.72 -10.75 9.81
N ASP A 237 -11.90 -10.71 11.12
CA ASP A 237 -12.98 -9.95 11.75
C ASP A 237 -12.40 -8.67 12.38
N VAL A 238 -12.96 -7.52 12.00
CA VAL A 238 -12.60 -6.21 12.53
C VAL A 238 -13.71 -5.70 13.42
N THR A 239 -13.43 -5.46 14.69
CA THR A 239 -14.36 -4.84 15.64
C THR A 239 -13.95 -3.41 15.92
N VAL A 240 -14.87 -2.48 15.72
CA VAL A 240 -14.71 -1.04 15.95
C VAL A 240 -15.59 -0.63 17.12
N GLU A 241 -14.99 -0.13 18.19
CA GLU A 241 -15.70 0.51 19.30
C GLU A 241 -15.83 2.00 19.05
N TYR A 242 -17.05 2.44 18.74
CA TYR A 242 -17.38 3.80 18.31
C TYR A 242 -18.43 4.44 19.21
N LEU A 243 -18.42 5.77 19.28
CA LEU A 243 -19.49 6.50 19.95
C LEU A 243 -20.69 6.63 18.99
N ASP A 244 -21.85 6.13 19.40
CA ASP A 244 -23.08 6.20 18.60
C ASP A 244 -23.69 7.61 18.65
N GLU A 245 -23.04 8.55 17.96
CA GLU A 245 -23.42 9.94 17.80
C GLU A 245 -23.55 10.28 16.30
N GLY A 246 -24.53 11.11 15.95
CA GLY A 246 -24.89 11.39 14.56
C GLY A 246 -25.86 10.35 13.98
N ALA A 247 -26.22 10.53 12.71
CA ALA A 247 -27.20 9.70 12.00
C ALA A 247 -26.64 9.07 10.72
N LEU A 248 -25.54 9.61 10.16
CA LEU A 248 -24.92 9.06 8.96
C LEU A 248 -24.15 7.78 9.31
N PRO A 249 -24.22 6.69 8.53
CA PRO A 249 -23.44 5.49 8.81
C PRO A 249 -21.94 5.74 8.60
N PHE A 250 -21.10 4.84 9.11
CA PHE A 250 -19.70 4.76 8.68
C PHE A 250 -19.42 3.40 8.03
N ASP A 251 -18.61 3.41 6.98
CA ASP A 251 -18.19 2.23 6.20
C ASP A 251 -16.77 1.83 6.60
N LEU A 252 -16.48 0.52 6.58
CA LEU A 252 -15.12 0.01 6.66
C LEU A 252 -14.67 -0.39 5.26
N GLN A 253 -13.57 0.19 4.79
CA GLN A 253 -12.96 -0.16 3.51
C GLN A 253 -11.57 -0.72 3.72
N TYR A 254 -11.22 -1.78 2.99
CA TYR A 254 -9.96 -2.50 3.17
C TYR A 254 -9.30 -2.85 1.84
N ASP A 255 -7.99 -3.07 1.92
CA ASP A 255 -7.18 -3.62 0.84
C ASP A 255 -7.50 -5.11 0.66
N SER A 256 -8.18 -5.41 -0.45
CA SER A 256 -8.73 -6.73 -0.77
C SER A 256 -8.12 -7.33 -2.04
N THR A 257 -8.36 -8.62 -2.27
CA THR A 257 -7.95 -9.28 -3.53
C THR A 257 -8.91 -9.03 -4.70
N ASP A 258 -10.05 -8.39 -4.48
CA ASP A 258 -11.10 -8.17 -5.48
C ASP A 258 -10.72 -7.12 -6.53
N PRO A 259 -10.43 -7.49 -7.79
CA PRO A 259 -10.02 -6.54 -8.80
C PRO A 259 -11.17 -5.65 -9.30
N SER A 260 -12.43 -6.00 -9.02
CA SER A 260 -13.60 -5.24 -9.44
C SER A 260 -13.90 -4.05 -8.51
N ALA A 261 -13.39 -4.10 -7.28
CA ALA A 261 -13.54 -3.02 -6.32
C ALA A 261 -12.61 -1.84 -6.63
N THR A 262 -12.94 -0.67 -6.07
CA THR A 262 -12.25 0.60 -6.29
C THR A 262 -10.73 0.45 -6.21
N LEU A 263 -10.05 0.97 -7.24
CA LEU A 263 -8.60 0.90 -7.40
C LEU A 263 -8.06 -0.54 -7.29
N SER A 264 -8.67 -1.47 -8.04
CA SER A 264 -8.27 -2.88 -8.09
C SER A 264 -8.23 -3.51 -6.69
N GLY A 265 -9.28 -3.25 -5.91
CA GLY A 265 -9.48 -3.84 -4.59
C GLY A 265 -8.87 -3.09 -3.42
N ALA A 266 -8.12 -2.00 -3.63
CA ALA A 266 -7.49 -1.26 -2.54
C ALA A 266 -8.50 -0.64 -1.54
N TYR A 267 -9.73 -0.36 -1.98
CA TYR A 267 -10.78 0.27 -1.18
C TYR A 267 -12.11 -0.50 -1.24
N LYS A 268 -12.09 -1.82 -1.04
CA LYS A 268 -13.31 -2.63 -1.01
C LYS A 268 -14.07 -2.39 0.29
N SER A 269 -15.38 -2.14 0.20
CA SER A 269 -16.24 -2.02 1.38
C SER A 269 -16.50 -3.39 2.03
N ALA A 270 -16.41 -3.44 3.36
CA ALA A 270 -16.84 -4.56 4.21
C ALA A 270 -18.27 -4.37 4.74
N GLY A 271 -18.95 -3.29 4.33
CA GLY A 271 -20.27 -2.88 4.82
C GLY A 271 -20.20 -1.70 5.78
N ALA A 272 -21.38 -1.17 6.11
CA ALA A 272 -21.52 0.04 6.92
C ALA A 272 -22.25 -0.22 8.24
N ALA A 273 -21.75 0.37 9.32
CA ALA A 273 -22.41 0.42 10.62
C ALA A 273 -23.37 1.61 10.69
N LYS A 274 -24.63 1.33 11.01
CA LYS A 274 -25.66 2.36 11.23
C LYS A 274 -25.44 3.04 12.58
N ARG A 275 -25.72 4.34 12.61
CA ARG A 275 -25.75 5.13 13.84
C ARG A 275 -27.18 5.56 14.16
N THR A 276 -27.53 5.51 15.43
CA THR A 276 -28.85 5.84 15.97
C THR A 276 -28.83 7.06 16.90
N GLY A 277 -27.66 7.61 17.18
CA GLY A 277 -27.52 8.81 17.99
C GLY A 277 -27.80 8.60 19.48
N THR A 278 -27.54 7.41 20.02
CA THR A 278 -27.78 7.14 21.45
C THR A 278 -26.80 7.82 22.41
N GLY A 279 -25.68 8.34 21.92
CA GLY A 279 -24.65 8.96 22.76
C GLY A 279 -23.88 7.97 23.63
N THR A 280 -23.98 6.67 23.33
CA THR A 280 -23.31 5.59 24.07
C THR A 280 -22.26 4.88 23.21
N TRP A 281 -21.25 4.30 23.85
CA TRP A 281 -20.26 3.48 23.17
C TRP A 281 -20.89 2.18 22.68
N ARG A 282 -20.67 1.86 21.40
CA ARG A 282 -21.14 0.64 20.74
C ARG A 282 -20.00 -0.04 20.00
N ALA A 283 -20.20 -1.30 19.66
CA ALA A 283 -19.28 -2.07 18.84
C ALA A 283 -19.96 -2.47 17.52
N ALA A 284 -19.26 -2.33 16.41
CA ALA A 284 -19.62 -2.91 15.12
C ALA A 284 -18.52 -3.86 14.67
N THR A 285 -18.90 -5.04 14.17
CA THR A 285 -17.97 -6.04 13.65
C THR A 285 -18.18 -6.22 12.16
N PHE A 286 -17.08 -6.19 11.41
CA PHE A 286 -17.02 -6.33 9.96
C PHE A 286 -16.15 -7.54 9.60
N THR A 287 -16.62 -8.39 8.70
CA THR A 287 -15.83 -9.52 8.20
C THR A 287 -15.18 -9.13 6.87
N LEU A 288 -13.85 -9.18 6.83
CA LEU A 288 -13.05 -9.05 5.61
C LEU A 288 -12.94 -10.45 5.01
N ASN A 289 -13.64 -10.70 3.91
CA ASN A 289 -13.71 -12.05 3.32
C ASN A 289 -12.48 -12.40 2.50
N ASP A 290 -11.86 -11.41 1.87
CA ASP A 290 -10.71 -11.56 0.99
C ASP A 290 -9.62 -10.50 1.26
N PRO A 291 -9.15 -10.36 2.52
CA PRO A 291 -8.18 -9.34 2.87
C PRO A 291 -6.83 -9.63 2.21
N ARG A 292 -6.27 -8.60 1.59
CA ARG A 292 -4.92 -8.60 1.05
C ARG A 292 -3.96 -7.88 1.99
N LEU A 293 -4.32 -6.68 2.46
CA LEU A 293 -3.57 -5.85 3.43
C LEU A 293 -2.06 -5.78 3.08
N VAL A 294 -1.75 -5.16 1.94
CA VAL A 294 -0.38 -4.93 1.44
C VAL A 294 -0.10 -3.43 1.23
N ASN A 295 -0.66 -2.59 2.11
CA ASN A 295 -0.39 -1.17 2.26
C ASN A 295 -0.74 -0.32 1.04
N ARG A 296 -1.83 -0.67 0.32
CA ARG A 296 -2.24 0.01 -0.92
C ARG A 296 -3.16 1.22 -0.72
N GLN A 297 -3.65 1.49 0.50
CA GLN A 297 -4.42 2.70 0.76
C GLN A 297 -3.50 3.90 1.06
N ASN A 298 -4.09 5.09 1.11
CA ASN A 298 -3.38 6.32 1.46
C ASN A 298 -2.55 6.15 2.73
N LEU A 299 -1.39 6.83 2.77
CA LEU A 299 -0.43 6.77 3.87
C LEU A 299 0.20 5.38 4.09
N GLY A 300 0.08 4.46 3.12
CA GLY A 300 0.57 3.09 3.25
C GLY A 300 -0.30 2.25 4.20
N SER A 301 -1.60 2.55 4.25
CA SER A 301 -2.54 1.88 5.15
C SER A 301 -3.20 0.68 4.48
N ASP A 302 -3.79 -0.20 5.29
CA ASP A 302 -4.47 -1.41 4.81
C ASP A 302 -5.99 -1.28 4.84
N MET A 303 -6.49 -0.37 5.67
CA MET A 303 -7.93 -0.10 5.77
C MET A 303 -8.21 1.32 6.24
N ARG A 304 -9.46 1.74 6.04
CA ARG A 304 -9.98 3.00 6.55
C ARG A 304 -11.42 2.87 7.02
N LEU A 305 -11.76 3.67 8.03
CA LEU A 305 -13.15 4.00 8.35
C LEU A 305 -13.53 5.26 7.60
N PHE A 306 -14.69 5.28 6.96
CA PHE A 306 -15.20 6.39 6.17
C PHE A 306 -16.58 6.82 6.66
N THR A 307 -16.79 8.12 6.86
CA THR A 307 -18.11 8.73 7.16
C THR A 307 -18.37 9.90 6.21
N PRO A 308 -19.58 10.03 5.64
CA PRO A 308 -19.86 11.03 4.60
C PRO A 308 -20.06 12.47 5.12
N GLY A 309 -19.86 12.73 6.43
CA GLY A 309 -19.86 14.10 6.95
C GLY A 309 -19.89 14.20 8.48
N ASP A 310 -20.69 13.36 9.13
CA ASP A 310 -20.75 13.31 10.60
C ASP A 310 -19.39 12.92 11.17
N THR A 311 -18.98 13.56 12.26
CA THR A 311 -17.76 13.19 12.98
C THR A 311 -17.90 11.77 13.53
N LEU A 312 -16.91 10.92 13.26
CA LEU A 312 -16.78 9.60 13.85
C LEU A 312 -15.80 9.66 15.01
N LYS A 313 -16.17 9.06 16.15
CA LYS A 313 -15.29 8.90 17.31
C LYS A 313 -15.08 7.41 17.59
N VAL A 314 -13.84 6.99 17.74
CA VAL A 314 -13.44 5.59 17.95
C VAL A 314 -12.49 5.51 19.15
N ARG A 315 -12.78 4.63 20.10
CA ARG A 315 -11.90 4.42 21.27
C ARG A 315 -11.02 3.18 21.13
N ARG A 316 -11.46 2.19 20.36
CA ARG A 316 -10.71 0.95 20.12
C ARG A 316 -11.02 0.35 18.75
N LEU A 317 -10.01 -0.23 18.13
CA LEU A 317 -10.16 -1.13 16.98
C LEU A 317 -9.38 -2.42 17.24
N THR A 318 -9.99 -3.56 16.92
CA THR A 318 -9.42 -4.89 17.12
C THR A 318 -9.59 -5.70 15.84
N ILE A 319 -8.56 -6.43 15.41
CA ILE A 319 -8.60 -7.37 14.29
C ILE A 319 -8.28 -8.76 14.80
N CYS A 320 -9.15 -9.71 14.52
CA CYS A 320 -8.95 -11.12 14.83
C CYS A 320 -8.85 -11.92 13.54
N ARG A 321 -8.01 -12.96 13.54
CA ARG A 321 -8.10 -14.00 12.51
C ARG A 321 -9.45 -14.72 12.65
N ALA A 322 -10.24 -14.79 11.59
CA ALA A 322 -11.53 -15.48 11.63
C ALA A 322 -11.32 -16.96 11.99
N ARG A 323 -12.30 -17.56 12.68
CA ARG A 323 -12.27 -18.97 13.12
C ARG A 323 -12.42 -19.94 11.96
#